data_AF-A0A2E6BR51-F1
#
_entry.id   AF-A0A2E6BR51-F1
#
_cell.length_a   1.000
_cell.length_b   1.000
_cell.length_c   1.000
_cell.angle_alpha   90.00
_cell.angle_beta   90.00
_cell.angle_gamma   90.00
#
_symmetry.space_group_name_H-M   'P 1'
#
loop_
_entity.id
_entity.type
_entity.pdbx_description
1 polymer ?
#
loop_
_entity_poly.entity_id
_entity_poly.type
_entity_poly.pdbx_seq_one_letter_code
_entity_poly.pdbx_strand_id
1 'polypeptide(L)' 'MSEKNKTVQEKLSELSELVGWFQGAAFKLEEAVDRYQQAEKLAEEIEKDLSALKNDIKVVKRRFDKEAG' A
#
# COMPACT_ATOMS: atom_id res chain seq x y z
N MET A 1 -16.01 -14.09 -9.63
CA MET A 1 -15.07 -14.18 -8.48
C MET A 1 -14.91 -12.77 -7.96
N SER A 2 -15.43 -12.44 -6.79
CA SER A 2 -15.29 -11.08 -6.24
C SER A 2 -13.83 -10.88 -5.86
N GLU A 3 -13.09 -10.09 -6.64
CA GLU A 3 -11.75 -9.63 -6.29
C GLU A 3 -11.87 -8.89 -4.95
N LYS A 4 -11.53 -9.57 -3.85
CA LYS A 4 -11.37 -8.90 -2.56
C LYS A 4 -10.20 -7.96 -2.73
N ASN A 5 -10.46 -6.66 -2.69
CA ASN A 5 -9.42 -5.65 -2.62
C ASN A 5 -8.52 -5.97 -1.42
N LYS A 6 -7.22 -6.12 -1.67
CA LYS A 6 -6.21 -6.36 -0.63
C LYS A 6 -6.27 -5.22 0.39
N THR A 7 -6.18 -5.55 1.66
CA THR A 7 -6.00 -4.57 2.74
C THR A 7 -4.64 -3.90 2.63
N VAL A 8 -4.49 -2.71 3.23
CA VAL A 8 -3.20 -1.99 3.28
C VAL A 8 -2.09 -2.87 3.88
N GLN A 9 -2.43 -3.69 4.89
CA GLN A 9 -1.48 -4.61 5.52
C GLN A 9 -1.01 -5.70 4.56
N GLU A 10 -1.92 -6.30 3.78
CA GLU A 10 -1.56 -7.30 2.78
C GLU A 10 -0.67 -6.69 1.69
N LYS A 11 -0.98 -5.48 1.22
CA LYS A 11 -0.16 -4.75 0.25
C LYS A 11 1.25 -4.45 0.81
N LEU A 12 1.36 -4.04 2.07
CA LEU A 12 2.66 -3.81 2.73
C LEU A 12 3.50 -5.09 2.86
N SER A 13 2.86 -6.23 3.13
CA SER A 13 3.53 -7.53 3.18
C SER A 13 4.09 -7.91 1.80
N GLU A 14 3.27 -7.77 0.76
CA GLU A 14 3.67 -8.06 -0.62
C GLU A 14 4.77 -7.11 -1.11
N LEU A 15 4.73 -5.83 -0.74
CA LEU A 15 5.82 -4.88 -1.03
C LEU A 15 7.11 -5.32 -0.35
N SER A 16 7.03 -5.80 0.89
CA SER A 16 8.19 -6.31 1.63
C SER A 16 8.79 -7.55 0.96
N GLU A 17 7.95 -8.44 0.43
CA GLU A 17 8.40 -9.60 -0.35
C GLU A 17 9.06 -9.20 -1.67
N LEU A 18 8.48 -8.23 -2.39
CA LEU A 18 9.07 -7.69 -3.62
C LEU A 18 10.45 -7.08 -3.37
N VAL A 19 10.58 -6.28 -2.31
CA VAL A 19 11.88 -5.70 -1.90
C VAL A 19 12.85 -6.78 -1.43
N GLY A 20 12.36 -7.78 -0.68
CA GLY A 20 13.18 -8.90 -0.21
C GLY A 20 13.74 -9.75 -1.35
N TRP A 21 13.01 -9.89 -2.46
CA TRP A 21 13.50 -10.59 -3.65
C TRP A 21 14.77 -9.96 -4.24
N PHE A 22 14.90 -8.63 -4.22
CA PHE A 22 16.11 -7.95 -4.71
C PHE A 22 17.36 -8.28 -3.89
N GLN A 23 17.19 -8.72 -2.65
CA GLN A 23 18.28 -9.10 -1.74
C GLN A 23 18.48 -10.64 -1.72
N GLY A 24 17.67 -11.38 -2.46
CA GLY A 24 17.63 -12.84 -2.42
C GLY A 24 18.53 -13.51 -3.46
N ALA A 25 18.85 -14.78 -3.23
CA ALA A 25 19.63 -15.61 -4.15
C ALA A 25 18.92 -15.89 -5.49
N ALA A 26 17.61 -15.62 -5.58
CA ALA A 26 16.80 -15.76 -6.80
C ALA A 26 16.80 -14.50 -7.68
N PHE A 27 17.59 -13.48 -7.31
CA PHE A 27 17.71 -12.24 -8.08
C PHE A 27 18.21 -12.51 -9.50
N LYS A 28 17.56 -11.88 -10.48
CA LYS A 28 17.98 -11.85 -11.89
C LYS A 28 17.82 -10.45 -12.44
N LEU A 29 18.84 -9.95 -13.13
CA LEU A 29 18.86 -8.58 -13.65
C LEU A 29 17.73 -8.35 -14.66
N GLU A 30 17.39 -9.36 -15.46
CA GLU A 30 16.35 -9.33 -16.48
C GLU A 30 14.96 -9.14 -15.86
N GLU A 31 14.71 -9.70 -14.68
CA GLU A 31 13.43 -9.57 -13.95
C GLU A 31 13.39 -8.31 -13.07
N ALA A 32 14.51 -7.60 -12.90
CA ALA A 32 14.64 -6.52 -11.94
C ALA A 32 13.78 -5.31 -12.31
N VAL A 33 13.69 -4.97 -13.59
CA VAL A 33 12.88 -3.84 -14.08
C VAL A 33 11.40 -4.08 -13.84
N ASP A 34 10.89 -5.26 -14.23
CA ASP A 34 9.49 -5.61 -14.05
C ASP A 34 9.09 -5.65 -12.57
N ARG A 35 9.95 -6.20 -11.71
CA ARG A 35 9.69 -6.26 -10.27
C ARG A 35 9.80 -4.90 -9.60
N TYR A 36 10.67 -4.03 -10.09
CA TYR A 36 10.76 -2.65 -9.61
C TYR A 36 9.48 -1.89 -9.92
N GLN A 37 8.98 -1.97 -11.16
CA GLN A 37 7.72 -1.34 -11.56
C GLN A 37 6.52 -1.88 -10.76
N GLN A 38 6.52 -3.18 -10.45
CA GLN A 38 5.49 -3.76 -9.58
C GLN A 38 5.56 -3.20 -8.16
N ALA A 39 6.76 -3.09 -7.58
CA ALA A 39 6.96 -2.52 -6.25
C ALA A 39 6.57 -1.03 -6.20
N GLU A 40 6.94 -0.26 -7.23
CA GLU A 40 6.57 1.15 -7.38
C GLU A 40 5.06 1.33 -7.41
N LYS A 41 4.37 0.60 -8.30
CA LYS A 41 2.91 0.65 -8.39
C LYS A 41 2.22 0.25 -7.07
N LEU A 42 2.71 -0.80 -6.42
CA LEU A 42 2.15 -1.24 -5.14
C LEU A 42 2.36 -0.20 -4.03
N ALA A 43 3.51 0.47 -4.01
CA ALA A 43 3.79 1.55 -3.08
C ALA A 43 2.85 2.75 -3.31
N GLU A 44 2.60 3.15 -4.56
CA GLU A 44 1.65 4.21 -4.90
C GLU A 44 0.22 3.88 -4.43
N GLU A 45 -0.21 2.63 -4.60
CA GLU A 45 -1.51 2.17 -4.10
C GLU A 45 -1.61 2.23 -2.58
N ILE A 46 -0.56 1.81 -1.86
CA ILE A 46 -0.50 1.89 -0.40
C ILE A 46 -0.58 3.36 0.06
N GLU A 47 0.16 4.26 -0.58
CA GLU A 47 0.13 5.69 -0.24
C GLU A 47 -1.27 6.28 -0.46
N LYS A 48 -1.94 5.91 -1.55
CA LYS A 48 -3.30 6.32 -1.84
C LYS A 48 -4.29 5.83 -0.78
N ASP A 49 -4.20 4.56 -0.41
CA ASP A 49 -5.09 3.95 0.60
C ASP A 49 -4.87 4.58 1.99
N LEU A 50 -3.62 4.80 2.40
CA LEU A 50 -3.28 5.49 3.65
C LEU A 50 -3.75 6.95 3.66
N SER A 51 -3.65 7.64 2.52
CA SER A 51 -4.13 9.01 2.37
C SER A 51 -5.65 9.10 2.49
N ALA A 52 -6.37 8.14 1.91
CA ALA A 52 -7.82 8.03 2.06
C ALA A 52 -8.21 7.82 3.53
N LEU A 53 -7.60 6.85 4.20
CA LEU A 53 -7.85 6.58 5.63
C LEU A 53 -7.57 7.81 6.51
N LYS A 54 -6.48 8.54 6.26
CA LYS A 54 -6.15 9.79 6.96
C LYS A 54 -7.23 10.85 6.76
N ASN A 55 -7.78 10.96 5.56
CA ASN A 55 -8.85 11.91 5.26
C ASN A 55 -10.14 11.52 5.97
N ASP A 56 -10.50 10.24 6.00
CA ASP A 56 -11.69 9.75 6.69
C ASP A 56 -11.61 10.04 8.20
N ILE A 57 -10.45 9.78 8.82
CA ILE A 57 -10.21 10.11 10.24
C ILE A 57 -10.37 11.61 10.50
N LYS A 58 -9.83 12.47 9.62
CA LYS A 58 -9.98 13.94 9.74
C LYS A 58 -11.44 14.37 9.65
N VAL A 59 -12.22 13.76 8.75
CA VAL A 59 -13.66 14.07 8.60
C VAL A 59 -14.43 13.64 9.86
N VAL A 60 -14.16 12.43 10.37
CA VAL A 60 -14.78 11.93 11.60
C VAL A 60 -14.47 12.87 12.77
N LYS A 61 -13.20 13.23 12.97
CA LYS A 61 -12.78 14.16 14.03
C LYS A 61 -13.53 15.50 13.95
N ARG A 62 -13.61 16.11 12.76
CA ARG A 62 -14.34 17.38 12.56
C ARG A 62 -15.83 17.27 12.85
N ARG A 63 -16.46 16.11 12.63
CA ARG A 63 -17.88 15.89 12.96
C ARG A 63 -18.07 15.87 14.48
N PHE A 64 -17.24 15.11 15.19
CA PHE A 64 -17.27 15.07 16.66
C PHE A 64 -16.99 16.43 17.31
N ASP A 65 -15.98 17.16 16.82
CA ASP A 65 -15.64 18.50 17.34
C ASP A 65 -16.79 19.51 17.14
N LYS A 66 -17.65 19.32 16.13
CA LYS A 66 -18.82 20.16 15.86
C LYS A 66 -20.07 19.80 16.67
N GLU A 67 -20.21 18.54 17.08
CA GLU A 67 -21.35 18.08 17.89
C GLU A 67 -21.13 18.30 19.39
N ALA A 68 -19.87 18.46 19.82
CA ALA A 68 -19.49 18.71 21.20
C ALA A 68 -19.42 20.20 21.60
N GLY A 69 -19.64 21.12 20.66
CA GLY A 69 -19.63 22.58 20.87
C GLY A 69 -21.00 23.19 20.66
#